data_AF-A0A1I0NYY9-F1
#
_entry.id   AF-A0A1I0NYY9-F1
#
_cell.length_a   1.000
_cell.length_b   1.000
_cell.length_c   1.000
_cell.angle_alpha   90.00
_cell.angle_beta   90.00
_cell.angle_gamma   90.00
#
_symmetry.space_group_name_H-M   'P 1'
#
loop_
_entity.id
_entity.type
_entity.pdbx_description
1 polymer ?
#
loop_
_entity_poly.entity_id
_entity_poly.type
_entity_poly.pdbx_seq_one_letter_code
_entity_poly.pdbx_strand_id
1 'polypeptide(L)' 'MEKKRVALRKLLEAVEKEILRKPDRKMLDRLSLLAGFQDWDSFQDALHGDTSADENYK' A
#
# COMPACT_ATOMS: atom_id res chain seq x y z
N MET A 1 -11.09 -24.19 7.63
CA MET A 1 -9.98 -23.21 7.63
C MET A 1 -9.32 -23.05 6.26
N GLU A 2 -9.25 -24.10 5.43
CA GLU A 2 -8.62 -24.08 4.10
C GLU A 2 -9.21 -23.06 3.11
N LYS A 3 -10.55 -23.00 3.01
CA LYS A 3 -11.26 -22.08 2.11
C LYS A 3 -10.93 -20.60 2.38
N LYS A 4 -10.75 -20.22 3.65
CA LYS A 4 -10.37 -18.86 4.04
C LYS A 4 -8.95 -18.51 3.57
N ARG A 5 -8.00 -19.46 3.66
CA ARG A 5 -6.63 -19.25 3.19
C ARG A 5 -6.56 -19.11 1.68
N VAL A 6 -7.31 -19.93 0.93
CA VAL A 6 -7.38 -19.84 -0.54
C VAL A 6 -7.98 -18.52 -0.99
N ALA A 7 -9.04 -18.05 -0.32
CA ALA A 7 -9.65 -16.76 -0.61
C ALA A 7 -8.69 -15.58 -0.36
N LEU A 8 -7.94 -15.61 0.75
CA LEU A 8 -6.93 -14.60 1.07
C LEU A 8 -5.79 -14.59 0.05
N ARG A 9 -5.35 -15.77 -0.42
CA ARG A 9 -4.29 -15.89 -1.42
C ARG A 9 -4.70 -15.30 -2.77
N LYS A 10 -5.93 -15.59 -3.22
CA LYS A 10 -6.50 -15.00 -4.44
C LYS A 10 -6.68 -13.48 -4.34
N LEU A 11 -7.06 -12.99 -3.16
CA LEU A 11 -7.14 -11.55 -2.89
C LEU A 11 -5.76 -10.89 -2.98
N LEU A 12 -4.74 -11.50 -2.38
CA LEU A 12 -3.37 -11.00 -2.43
C LEU A 12 -2.85 -10.92 -3.87
N GLU A 13 -3.02 -11.99 -4.66
CA GLU A 13 -2.61 -12.00 -6.07
C GLU A 13 -3.34 -10.94 -6.92
N ALA A 14 -4.61 -10.67 -6.63
CA ALA A 14 -5.38 -9.63 -7.32
C ALA A 14 -4.90 -8.22 -6.93
N VAL A 15 -4.62 -8.01 -5.64
CA VAL A 15 -4.08 -6.75 -5.12
C VAL A 15 -2.68 -6.49 -5.67
N GLU A 16 -1.78 -7.48 -5.71
CA GLU A 16 -0.45 -7.32 -6.31
C GLU A 16 -0.52 -6.91 -7.78
N LYS A 17 -1.44 -7.53 -8.55
CA LYS A 17 -1.65 -7.18 -9.97
C LYS A 17 -2.22 -5.77 -10.16
N GLU A 18 -3.12 -5.32 -9.29
CA GLU A 18 -3.69 -3.96 -9.30
C GLU A 18 -2.67 -2.91 -8.85
N ILE A 19 -1.85 -3.21 -7.83
CA ILE A 19 -0.75 -2.34 -7.38
C ILE A 19 0.28 -2.15 -8.49
N LEU A 20 0.62 -3.23 -9.22
CA LEU A 20 1.50 -3.15 -10.40
C LEU A 20 0.90 -2.31 -11.54
N ARG A 21 -0.42 -2.14 -11.57
CA ARG A 21 -1.13 -1.43 -12.64
C ARG A 21 -1.29 0.08 -12.42
N LYS A 22 -0.62 0.64 -11.40
CA LYS A 22 -0.86 2.00 -10.86
C LYS A 22 -2.28 2.06 -10.27
N PRO A 23 -2.42 1.81 -8.95
CA PRO A 23 -3.73 1.83 -8.32
C PRO A 23 -4.37 3.22 -8.44
N ASP A 24 -5.67 3.24 -8.69
CA ASP A 24 -6.45 4.47 -8.71
C ASP A 24 -6.31 5.19 -7.37
N ARG A 25 -6.31 6.53 -7.39
CA ARG A 25 -6.09 7.33 -6.18
C ARG A 25 -7.07 6.98 -5.05
N LYS A 26 -8.31 6.66 -5.39
CA LYS A 26 -9.34 6.24 -4.44
C LYS A 26 -9.05 4.89 -3.79
N MET A 27 -8.38 3.99 -4.49
CA MET A 27 -7.95 2.70 -3.94
C MET A 27 -6.80 2.90 -2.95
N LEU A 28 -5.86 3.79 -3.29
CA LEU A 28 -4.77 4.17 -2.42
C LEU A 28 -5.27 4.79 -1.10
N ASP A 29 -6.22 5.73 -1.15
CA ASP A 29 -6.82 6.30 0.06
C ASP A 29 -7.52 5.23 0.93
N ARG A 30 -8.17 4.23 0.32
CA ARG A 30 -8.77 3.12 1.07
C ARG A 30 -7.73 2.24 1.76
N LEU A 31 -6.57 2.04 1.12
CA LEU A 31 -5.46 1.30 1.71
C LEU A 31 -4.85 2.09 2.88
N SER A 32 -4.72 3.41 2.75
CA SER A 32 -4.30 4.29 3.84
C SER A 32 -5.22 4.21 5.04
N LEU A 33 -6.54 4.28 4.82
CA LEU A 33 -7.53 4.17 5.89
C LEU A 33 -7.43 2.82 6.62
N LEU A 34 -7.18 1.72 5.89
CA LEU A 34 -6.97 0.41 6.48
C LEU A 34 -5.70 0.37 7.36
N ALA A 35 -4.66 1.10 6.96
CA ALA A 35 -3.42 1.25 7.72
C ALA A 35 -3.53 2.27 8.86
N GLY A 36 -4.65 2.97 9.02
CA GLY A 36 -4.89 3.97 10.07
C GLY A 36 -4.51 5.41 9.70
N PHE A 37 -4.31 5.70 8.41
CA PHE A 37 -3.98 7.02 7.89
C PHE A 37 -5.17 7.64 7.16
N GLN A 38 -5.28 8.97 7.16
CA GLN A 38 -6.41 9.68 6.57
C GLN A 38 -6.45 9.57 5.04
N ASP A 39 -5.29 9.57 4.39
CA ASP A 39 -5.14 9.61 2.93
C ASP A 39 -3.79 9.02 2.50
N TRP A 40 -3.63 8.83 1.19
CA TRP A 40 -2.41 8.27 0.59
C TRP A 40 -1.16 9.14 0.79
N ASP A 41 -1.29 10.47 0.73
CA ASP A 41 -0.13 11.34 0.96
C ASP A 41 0.37 11.22 2.40
N SER A 42 -0.53 11.26 3.39
CA SER A 42 -0.17 11.10 4.80
C SER A 42 0.48 9.73 5.09
N PHE A 43 0.03 8.68 4.39
CA PHE A 43 0.63 7.35 4.47
C PHE A 43 2.01 7.29 3.83
N GLN A 44 2.20 7.92 2.66
CA GLN A 44 3.51 7.98 2.01
C GLN A 44 4.51 8.80 2.84
N ASP A 45 4.09 9.95 3.37
CA ASP A 45 4.91 10.82 4.22
C ASP A 45 5.43 10.05 5.45
N ALA A 46 4.55 9.30 6.11
CA ALA A 46 4.92 8.46 7.25
C ALA A 46 5.85 7.28 6.90
N LEU A 47 5.78 6.74 5.67
CA LEU A 47 6.67 5.67 5.20
C LEU A 47 8.05 6.18 4.82
N HIS A 48 8.12 7.37 4.21
CA HIS A 48 9.39 7.96 3.78
C HIS A 48 10.11 8.67 4.93
N GLY A 49 9.38 9.11 5.97
CA GLY A 49 9.94 9.90 7.06
C GLY A 49 10.65 11.16 6.56
N ASP A 50 11.25 11.92 7.45
CA ASP A 50 12.08 13.10 7.09
C ASP A 50 13.36 12.72 6.32
N THR A 51 13.55 11.44 5.97
CA THR A 51 14.69 10.96 5.20
C THR A 51 14.47 11.28 3.73
N SER A 52 14.84 12.51 3.38
CA SER A 52 15.20 12.88 2.02
C SER A 52 16.15 11.83 1.45
N ALA A 53 15.87 11.32 0.25
CA ALA A 53 16.68 10.33 -0.46
C ALA A 53 18.13 10.79 -0.78
N ASP A 54 18.54 11.95 -0.26
CA ASP A 54 19.84 12.59 -0.42
C ASP A 54 20.93 11.97 0.48
N GLU A 55 20.55 11.27 1.56
CA GLU A 55 21.52 10.70 2.51
C GLU A 55 22.25 9.43 2.02
N ASN A 56 21.90 8.89 0.84
CA ASN A 56 22.45 7.61 0.34
C ASN A 56 23.58 7.76 -0.71
N TYR A 57 24.05 8.99 -0.96
CA TYR A 57 25.24 9.27 -1.78
C TYR A 57 26.29 10.02 -0.97
N LYS A 58 26.96 9.33 -0.04
CA LYS A 58 28.28 9.73 0.47
C LYS A 58 29.29 8.63 0.20
#